data_AF-A0A917Y2T9-F1
#
_entry.id   AF-A0A917Y2T9-F1
#
_cell.length_a   1.000
_cell.length_b   1.000
_cell.length_c   1.000
_cell.angle_alpha   90.00
_cell.angle_beta   90.00
_cell.angle_gamma   90.00
#
_symmetry.space_group_name_H-M   'P 1'
#
loop_
_entity.id
_entity.type
_entity.pdbx_description
1 polymer ?
#
loop_
_entity_poly.entity_id
_entity_poly.type
_entity_poly.pdbx_seq_one_letter_code
_entity_poly.pdbx_strand_id
1 'polypeptide(L)' 'MSTGFVTEYILNKIKSGATDIAVNYISALPIMIGVSIGVYALLNMISKTLAKFGVVGVFVYGALIVIF' A
#
# COMPACT_ATOMS: atom_id res chain seq x y z
N MET A 1 -18.54 -11.46 -32.99
CA MET A 1 -17.08 -11.46 -32.75
C MET A 1 -16.67 -10.04 -32.37
N SER A 2 -16.69 -9.65 -31.08
CA SER A 2 -16.23 -8.31 -30.66
C SER A 2 -16.04 -8.15 -29.14
N THR A 3 -16.88 -8.78 -28.31
CA THR A 3 -16.84 -8.59 -26.84
C THR A 3 -15.66 -9.27 -26.15
N GLY A 4 -15.18 -10.42 -26.65
CA GLY A 4 -14.06 -11.16 -26.05
C GLY A 4 -12.72 -10.41 -26.11
N PHE A 5 -12.39 -9.84 -27.27
CA PHE A 5 -11.11 -9.13 -27.49
C PHE A 5 -11.02 -7.84 -26.66
N VAL A 6 -12.11 -7.07 -26.58
CA VAL A 6 -12.17 -5.87 -25.76
C VAL A 6 -12.06 -6.21 -24.27
N THR A 7 -12.70 -7.31 -23.84
CA THR A 7 -12.62 -7.77 -22.45
C THR A 7 -11.20 -8.20 -22.09
N GLU A 8 -10.51 -8.97 -22.94
CA GLU A 8 -9.11 -9.36 -22.75
C GLU A 8 -8.16 -8.15 -22.72
N TYR A 9 -8.38 -7.17 -23.59
CA TYR A 9 -7.55 -5.96 -23.64
C TYR A 9 -7.70 -5.12 -22.37
N ILE A 10 -8.94 -4.96 -21.88
CA ILE A 10 -9.22 -4.27 -20.61
C ILE A 10 -8.61 -5.06 -19.44
N LEU A 11 -8.78 -6.38 -19.40
CA LEU A 11 -8.28 -7.23 -18.34
C LEU A 11 -6.73 -7.20 -18.26
N ASN A 12 -6.06 -7.24 -19.41
CA ASN A 12 -4.59 -7.13 -19.47
C ASN A 12 -4.09 -5.74 -19.09
N LYS A 13 -4.83 -4.68 -19.42
CA LYS A 13 -4.46 -3.31 -19.04
C LYS A 13 -4.64 -3.09 -17.53
N ILE A 14 -5.71 -3.64 -16.95
CA ILE A 14 -5.94 -3.63 -15.50
C ILE A 14 -4.88 -4.48 -14.79
N LYS A 15 -4.57 -5.69 -15.30
CA LYS A 15 -3.51 -6.53 -14.74
C LYS A 15 -2.15 -5.84 -14.77
N SER A 16 -1.79 -5.20 -15.88
CA SER A 16 -0.51 -4.50 -15.99
C SER A 16 -0.43 -3.34 -15.00
N GLY A 17 -1.45 -2.48 -14.94
CA GLY A 17 -1.50 -1.39 -13.96
C GLY A 17 -1.53 -1.87 -12.50
N ALA A 18 -2.27 -2.95 -12.21
CA ALA A 18 -2.29 -3.55 -10.88
C ALA A 18 -0.94 -4.20 -10.50
N THR A 19 -0.22 -4.74 -11.49
CA THR A 19 1.12 -5.31 -11.28
C THR A 19 2.12 -4.21 -10.97
N ASP A 20 2.09 -3.08 -11.68
CA ASP A 20 2.97 -1.94 -11.40
C ASP A 20 2.70 -1.35 -10.01
N ILE A 21 1.43 -1.19 -9.62
CA ILE A 21 1.04 -0.72 -8.28
C ILE A 21 1.52 -1.73 -7.21
N ALA A 22 1.35 -3.02 -7.45
CA ALA A 22 1.79 -4.06 -6.52
C ALA A 22 3.31 -4.10 -6.37
N VAL A 23 4.06 -3.97 -7.46
CA VAL A 23 5.53 -3.92 -7.45
C VAL A 23 6.03 -2.69 -6.70
N ASN A 24 5.44 -1.52 -6.95
CA ASN A 24 5.75 -0.30 -6.21
C ASN A 24 5.45 -0.45 -4.72
N TYR A 25 4.30 -1.05 -4.37
CA TYR A 25 3.94 -1.30 -2.98
C TYR A 25 4.94 -2.25 -2.29
N ILE A 26 5.32 -3.33 -2.96
CA ILE A 26 6.31 -4.30 -2.44
C ILE A 26 7.66 -3.63 -2.24
N SER A 27 8.08 -2.75 -3.16
CA SER A 27 9.33 -1.99 -3.02
C SER A 27 9.31 -1.00 -1.84
N ALA A 28 8.12 -0.49 -1.47
CA ALA A 28 7.93 0.43 -0.36
C ALA A 28 7.78 -0.27 1.00
N LEU A 29 7.49 -1.58 1.04
CA LEU A 29 7.32 -2.35 2.28
C LEU A 29 8.48 -2.21 3.28
N PRO A 30 9.77 -2.28 2.89
CA PRO A 30 10.88 -2.17 3.85
C PRO A 30 10.87 -0.81 4.56
N ILE A 31 10.59 0.26 3.82
CA ILE A 31 10.51 1.63 4.35
C ILE A 31 9.29 1.75 5.26
N MET A 32 8.13 1.25 4.84
CA MET A 32 6.90 1.26 5.64
C MET A 32 7.05 0.49 6.96
N ILE A 33 7.75 -0.64 6.97
CA ILE A 33 8.05 -1.41 8.19
C ILE A 33 8.97 -0.60 9.11
N GLY A 34 10.03 0.01 8.57
CA GLY A 34 10.94 0.86 9.34
C GLY A 34 10.22 2.06 9.98
N VAL A 35 9.39 2.77 9.20
CA VAL A 35 8.58 3.90 9.69
C VAL A 35 7.57 3.43 10.73
N SER A 36 6.93 2.27 10.52
CA SER A 36 5.97 1.70 11.47
C SER A 36 6.60 1.38 12.83
N ILE A 37 7.82 0.83 12.84
CA ILE A 37 8.57 0.56 14.08
C ILE A 37 8.89 1.87 14.80
N GLY A 38 9.34 2.90 14.07
CA GLY A 38 9.62 4.22 14.62
C GLY A 38 8.38 4.88 15.22
N VAL A 39 7.26 4.89 14.48
CA VAL A 39 5.98 5.45 14.93
C VAL A 39 5.43 4.68 16.14
N TYR A 40 5.51 3.35 16.12
CA TYR A 40 5.11 2.54 17.25
C TYR A 40 5.97 2.82 18.49
N ALA A 41 7.29 2.87 18.35
CA ALA A 41 8.20 3.15 19.46
C ALA A 41 7.94 4.53 20.08
N LEU A 42 7.75 5.57 19.25
CA LEU A 42 7.45 6.93 19.69
C LEU A 42 6.09 7.03 20.40
N LEU A 43 5.03 6.51 19.77
CA LEU A 43 3.69 6.63 20.31
C LEU A 43 3.45 5.69 21.51
N ASN A 44 4.20 4.59 21.62
CA ASN A 44 4.10 3.68 22.76
C ASN A 44 4.58 4.32 24.07
N MET A 45 5.39 5.38 24.02
CA MET A 45 5.75 6.17 25.20
C MET A 45 4.57 6.99 25.74
N ILE A 46 3.59 7.33 24.89
CA ILE A 46 2.43 8.15 25.26
C ILE A 46 1.24 7.25 25.58
N SER A 47 0.93 6.31 24.69
CA SER A 47 -0.21 5.41 24.83
C SER A 47 -0.11 4.23 23.87
N LYS A 48 -0.30 3.02 24.42
CA LYS A 48 -0.34 1.76 23.64
C LYS A 48 -1.45 1.77 22.59
N THR A 49 -2.55 2.48 22.84
CA THR A 49 -3.68 2.58 21.92
C THR A 49 -3.32 3.50 20.75
N LEU A 50 -2.72 4.66 21.03
CA LEU A 50 -2.25 5.58 19.97
C LEU A 50 -1.18 4.94 19.10
N ALA A 51 -0.28 4.16 19.67
CA ALA A 51 0.76 3.45 18.91
C ALA A 51 0.18 2.49 17.87
N LYS A 52 -0.88 1.76 18.22
CA LYS A 52 -1.58 0.88 17.28
C LYS A 52 -2.26 1.67 16.15
N PHE A 53 -2.93 2.77 16.49
CA PHE A 53 -3.53 3.64 15.47
C PHE A 53 -2.49 4.31 14.57
N GLY A 54 -1.32 4.68 15.12
CA GLY A 54 -0.22 5.25 14.36
C GLY A 54 0.34 4.29 13.30
N VAL A 55 0.53 3.02 13.67
CA VAL A 55 0.96 1.98 12.70
C VAL A 55 -0.10 1.78 11.61
N VAL A 56 -1.39 1.70 11.98
CA VAL A 56 -2.48 1.62 10.99
C VAL A 56 -2.47 2.84 10.06
N GLY A 57 -2.23 4.04 10.59
CA GLY A 57 -2.06 5.26 9.80
C GLY A 57 -0.92 5.16 8.80
N VAL A 58 0.26 4.67 9.20
CA VAL A 58 1.41 4.48 8.29
C VAL A 58 1.05 3.54 7.13
N PHE A 59 0.28 2.47 7.39
CA PHE A 59 -0.16 1.57 6.33
C PHE A 59 -1.17 2.23 5.38
N VAL A 60 -2.14 2.99 5.89
CA VAL A 60 -3.14 3.68 5.04
C VAL A 60 -2.50 4.78 4.20
N TYR A 61 -1.64 5.61 4.81
CA TYR A 61 -0.94 6.69 4.08
C TYR A 61 0.11 6.13 3.12
N GLY A 62 0.82 5.06 3.49
CA GLY A 62 1.74 4.36 2.61
C GLY A 62 1.05 3.80 1.37
N ALA A 63 -0.14 3.20 1.54
CA ALA A 63 -0.95 2.74 0.42
C ALA A 63 -1.42 3.88 -0.48
N LEU A 64 -1.83 5.02 0.08
CA LEU A 64 -2.24 6.19 -0.70
C LEU A 64 -1.10 6.76 -1.54
N ILE A 65 0.12 6.87 -0.99
CA ILE A 65 1.31 7.35 -1.71
C ILE A 65 1.70 6.43 -2.86
N VAL A 66 1.43 5.13 -2.76
CA VAL A 66 1.75 4.17 -3.83
C VAL A 66 0.69 4.18 -4.94
N ILE A 67 -0.54 4.56 -4.61
CA ILE A 67 -1.66 4.62 -5.57
C ILE A 67 -1.67 5.94 -6.37
N PHE A 68 -1.20 7.04 -5.79
CA PHE A 68 -1.18 8.39 -6.38
C PHE A 68 0.20 8.77 -6.94
#